data_AF-D8FCP1-F1
#
_entry.id   AF-D8FCP1-F1
#
_cell.length_a   1.000
_cell.length_b   1.000
_cell.length_c   1.000
_cell.angle_alpha   90.00
_cell.angle_beta   90.00
_cell.angle_gamma   90.00
#
_symmetry.space_group_name_H-M   'P 1'
#
loop_
_entity.id
_entity.type
_entity.pdbx_description
1 polymer ?
#
loop_
_entity_poly.entity_id
_entity_poly.type
_entity_poly.pdbx_seq_one_letter_code
_entity_poly.pdbx_strand_id
1 'polypeptide(L)'
;MEQKYQIFLMLFKQLKSAIGHAPKKLKWLPKEKQEIADLCYKLDQTFKEIDRHLSNQSNRSATVPSGFSQNLEEYKSKYMDKVNAIASPLHDKYIKNALDQLICQAKSAGQSKEECLNTVIESVSQYTKPGHSFNPTIDDASFLLEHLLSMAEDIAGDGMFGLGDKHLGAMQYYENVIGVDLKGINNRWNKIPNLYISDRINKKTDKLIELYNEAARCHIFGLNVAATAMCRSLLEYILVEYYKIKEENLKKVIIFAEKKFKKIRTLNLDTLREAGNSVMHDYENKSKIEDQAVVGYLMTIRSLVDHLSSSQK
;
A
#
# COMPACT_ATOMS: atom_id res chain seq x y z
N MET A 1 -10.70 8.44 7.46
CA MET A 1 -9.58 8.34 6.50
C MET A 1 -9.56 9.45 5.46
N GLU A 2 -10.69 9.81 4.87
CA GLU A 2 -10.77 10.90 3.89
C GLU A 2 -10.09 12.21 4.34
N GLN A 3 -10.32 12.64 5.59
CA GLN A 3 -9.65 13.80 6.19
C GLN A 3 -8.12 13.68 6.19
N LYS A 4 -7.56 12.48 6.38
CA LYS A 4 -6.10 12.26 6.43
C LYS A 4 -5.47 12.49 5.06
N TYR A 5 -6.15 12.13 3.96
CA TYR A 5 -5.67 12.44 2.61
C TYR A 5 -5.57 13.96 2.36
N GLN A 6 -6.55 14.74 2.84
CA GLN A 6 -6.55 16.19 2.76
C GLN A 6 -5.44 16.81 3.63
N ILE A 7 -5.27 16.31 4.86
CA ILE A 7 -4.20 16.73 5.76
C ILE A 7 -2.83 16.47 5.11
N PHE A 8 -2.61 15.29 4.52
CA PHE A 8 -1.38 14.99 3.79
C PHE A 8 -1.11 16.02 2.67
N LEU A 9 -2.11 16.31 1.82
CA LEU A 9 -1.98 17.29 0.74
C LEU A 9 -1.63 18.69 1.27
N MET A 10 -2.29 19.12 2.34
CA MET A 10 -2.04 20.40 2.99
C MET A 10 -0.61 20.48 3.54
N LEU A 11 -0.19 19.50 4.34
CA LEU A 11 1.15 19.46 4.95
C LEU A 11 2.24 19.38 3.88
N PHE A 12 2.05 18.59 2.84
CA PHE A 12 3.02 18.47 1.76
C PHE A 12 3.14 19.77 0.96
N LYS A 13 2.03 20.47 0.69
CA LYS A 13 2.04 21.79 0.07
C LYS A 13 2.77 22.83 0.96
N GLN A 14 2.47 22.86 2.26
CA GLN A 14 3.14 23.74 3.21
C GLN A 14 4.65 23.49 3.23
N LEU A 15 5.07 22.22 3.25
CA LEU A 15 6.49 21.86 3.25
C LEU A 15 7.17 22.33 1.97
N LYS A 16 6.55 22.08 0.81
CA LYS A 16 7.07 22.53 -0.49
C LYS A 16 7.24 24.05 -0.53
N SER A 17 6.24 24.81 -0.07
CA SER A 17 6.35 26.27 0.02
C SER A 17 7.46 26.72 0.96
N ALA A 18 7.55 26.15 2.16
CA ALA A 18 8.54 26.51 3.17
C ALA A 18 9.99 26.30 2.69
N ILE A 19 10.23 25.30 1.84
CA ILE A 19 11.55 25.03 1.27
C ILE A 19 11.73 25.61 -0.15
N GLY A 20 10.74 26.34 -0.69
CA GLY A 20 10.78 26.85 -2.06
C GLY A 20 10.94 25.73 -3.10
N HIS A 21 10.22 24.62 -2.93
CA HIS A 21 10.19 23.47 -3.84
C HIS A 21 11.55 22.78 -4.07
N ALA A 22 12.52 22.98 -3.18
CA ALA A 22 13.87 22.43 -3.28
C ALA A 22 14.14 21.40 -2.17
N PRO A 23 13.89 20.09 -2.41
CA PRO A 23 14.11 19.03 -1.41
C PRO A 23 15.50 19.02 -0.79
N LYS A 24 16.52 19.49 -1.53
CA LYS A 24 17.91 19.58 -1.04
C LYS A 24 18.05 20.48 0.20
N LYS A 25 17.15 21.46 0.39
CA LYS A 25 17.18 22.35 1.57
C LYS A 25 16.82 21.63 2.88
N LEU A 26 16.15 20.47 2.81
CA LEU A 26 15.85 19.65 3.99
C LEU A 26 17.12 19.12 4.70
N LYS A 27 18.29 19.22 4.07
CA LYS A 27 19.56 18.83 4.71
C LYS A 27 20.01 19.76 5.84
N TRP A 28 19.61 21.03 5.81
CA TRP A 28 20.12 22.06 6.74
C TRP A 28 19.01 22.90 7.36
N LEU A 29 17.98 23.26 6.60
CA LEU A 29 16.94 24.19 7.04
C LEU A 29 16.15 23.73 8.29
N PRO A 30 15.88 22.43 8.53
CA PRO A 30 15.25 21.98 9.78
C PRO A 30 16.10 22.24 11.03
N LYS A 31 17.43 22.37 10.89
CA LYS A 31 18.33 22.69 12.02
C LYS A 31 18.25 24.17 12.42
N GLU A 32 17.89 25.02 11.46
CA GLU A 32 17.74 26.47 11.68
C GLU A 32 16.30 26.86 12.02
N LYS A 33 15.32 26.08 11.55
CA LYS A 33 13.89 26.35 11.72
C LYS A 33 13.16 25.10 12.21
N GLN A 34 12.93 25.05 13.53
CA GLN A 34 12.24 23.93 14.19
C GLN A 34 10.86 23.64 13.58
N GLU A 35 10.13 24.67 13.15
CA GLU A 35 8.81 24.54 12.50
C GLU A 35 8.84 23.60 11.28
N ILE A 36 9.96 23.57 10.55
CA ILE A 36 10.12 22.68 9.38
C ILE A 36 10.38 21.25 9.82
N ALA A 37 11.11 21.06 10.92
CA ALA A 37 11.31 19.74 11.51
C ALA A 37 9.97 19.18 12.01
N ASP A 38 9.17 19.98 12.69
CA ASP A 38 7.83 19.62 13.16
C ASP A 38 6.87 19.32 11.99
N LEU A 39 6.98 20.09 10.90
CA LEU A 39 6.21 19.85 9.69
C LEU A 39 6.59 18.52 9.00
N CYS A 40 7.90 18.20 8.95
CA CYS A 40 8.38 16.91 8.46
C CYS A 40 7.85 15.77 9.33
N TYR A 41 7.88 15.92 10.65
CA TYR A 41 7.33 14.94 11.59
C TYR A 41 5.84 14.69 11.37
N LYS A 42 5.01 15.74 11.32
CA LYS A 42 3.57 15.63 11.09
C LYS A 42 3.24 14.99 9.73
N LEU A 43 3.99 15.36 8.70
CA LEU A 43 3.83 14.79 7.36
C LEU A 43 4.16 13.29 7.33
N ASP A 44 5.29 12.89 7.94
CA ASP A 44 5.71 11.48 8.06
C ASP A 44 4.68 10.63 8.81
N GLN A 45 4.20 11.12 9.96
CA GLN A 45 3.17 10.43 10.75
C GLN A 45 1.87 10.26 9.97
N THR A 46 1.42 11.33 9.29
CA THR A 46 0.21 11.26 8.45
C THR A 46 0.39 10.27 7.29
N PHE A 47 1.56 10.26 6.66
CA PHE A 47 1.88 9.30 5.60
C PHE A 47 1.90 7.86 6.11
N LYS A 48 2.57 7.58 7.23
CA LYS A 48 2.62 6.24 7.85
C LYS A 48 1.23 5.72 8.22
N GLU A 49 0.36 6.58 8.75
CA GLU A 49 -1.03 6.20 9.02
C GLU A 49 -1.80 5.84 7.74
N ILE A 50 -1.64 6.63 6.68
CA ILE A 50 -2.26 6.36 5.37
C ILE A 50 -1.74 5.03 4.81
N ASP A 51 -0.42 4.84 4.79
CA ASP A 51 0.23 3.67 4.21
C ASP A 51 -0.14 2.40 4.98
N ARG A 52 -0.17 2.47 6.32
CA ARG A 52 -0.68 1.39 7.18
C ARG A 52 -2.14 1.09 6.91
N HIS A 53 -2.98 2.12 6.77
CA HIS A 53 -4.40 1.91 6.48
C HIS A 53 -4.59 1.19 5.14
N LEU A 54 -3.96 1.68 4.07
CA LEU A 54 -4.04 1.10 2.73
C LEU A 54 -3.48 -0.32 2.68
N SER A 55 -2.48 -0.65 3.49
CA SER A 55 -1.88 -1.99 3.53
C SER A 55 -2.71 -3.01 4.31
N ASN A 56 -3.58 -2.55 5.21
CA ASN A 56 -4.50 -3.39 5.97
C ASN A 56 -5.89 -3.56 5.31
N GLN A 57 -6.15 -2.93 4.17
CA GLN A 57 -7.42 -3.06 3.47
C GLN A 57 -7.46 -4.36 2.66
N SER A 58 -8.58 -5.08 2.70
CA SER A 58 -8.82 -6.27 1.87
C SER A 58 -8.93 -5.97 0.36
N ASN A 59 -9.11 -4.70 0.01
CA ASN A 59 -9.18 -4.20 -1.36
C ASN A 59 -8.07 -3.18 -1.60
N ARG A 60 -7.42 -3.25 -2.76
CA ARG A 60 -6.37 -2.33 -3.21
C ARG A 60 -6.96 -1.11 -3.91
N SER A 61 -7.84 -0.40 -3.22
CA SER A 61 -8.50 0.79 -3.78
C SER A 61 -8.89 1.79 -2.70
N ALA A 62 -8.77 3.09 -2.99
CA ALA A 62 -9.26 4.14 -2.11
C ALA A 62 -9.82 5.32 -2.90
N THR A 63 -10.94 5.86 -2.43
CA THR A 63 -11.42 7.17 -2.88
C THR A 63 -10.58 8.26 -2.24
N VAL A 64 -10.00 9.13 -3.07
CA VAL A 64 -9.04 10.15 -2.64
C VAL A 64 -9.37 11.52 -3.25
N PRO A 65 -8.93 12.62 -2.61
CA PRO A 65 -9.04 13.95 -3.19
C PRO A 65 -8.28 14.09 -4.50
N SER A 66 -8.79 14.92 -5.41
CA SER A 66 -8.09 15.27 -6.64
C SER A 66 -6.63 15.69 -6.41
N GLY A 67 -5.72 15.04 -7.14
CA GLY A 67 -4.28 15.33 -7.09
C GLY A 67 -3.52 14.58 -5.98
N PHE A 68 -4.20 13.79 -5.15
CA PHE A 68 -3.58 12.95 -4.12
C PHE A 68 -2.54 11.99 -4.71
N SER A 69 -2.92 11.17 -5.70
CA SER A 69 -2.00 10.19 -6.33
C SER A 69 -0.70 10.86 -6.82
N GLN A 70 -0.80 11.97 -7.55
CA GLN A 70 0.37 12.70 -8.07
C GLN A 70 1.27 13.25 -6.94
N ASN A 71 0.68 13.85 -5.91
CA ASN A 71 1.45 14.39 -4.78
C ASN A 71 2.09 13.28 -3.94
N LEU A 72 1.40 12.15 -3.78
CA LEU A 72 1.94 10.99 -3.08
C LEU A 72 3.14 10.39 -3.82
N GLU A 73 3.06 10.23 -5.14
CA GLU A 73 4.19 9.77 -5.96
C GLU A 73 5.37 10.75 -5.92
N GLU A 74 5.12 12.06 -5.99
CA GLU A 74 6.16 13.07 -5.84
C GLU A 74 6.82 12.98 -4.45
N TYR A 75 6.01 12.82 -3.40
CA TYR A 75 6.49 12.66 -2.03
C TYR A 75 7.38 11.42 -1.90
N LYS A 76 6.87 10.23 -2.29
CA LYS A 76 7.60 8.96 -2.23
C LYS A 76 8.94 9.04 -2.99
N SER A 77 8.93 9.59 -4.21
CA SER A 77 10.13 9.63 -5.06
C SER A 77 11.17 10.68 -4.66
N LYS A 78 10.78 11.82 -4.10
CA LYS A 78 11.71 12.96 -3.91
C LYS A 78 11.94 13.36 -2.45
N TYR A 79 10.95 13.16 -1.59
CA TYR A 79 10.91 13.73 -0.24
C TYR A 79 10.96 12.70 0.87
N MET A 80 10.33 11.53 0.70
CA MET A 80 10.07 10.54 1.76
C MET A 80 11.31 10.25 2.61
N ASP A 81 12.43 9.84 2.01
CA ASP A 81 13.65 9.50 2.75
C ASP A 81 14.20 10.68 3.57
N LYS A 82 14.14 11.89 3.01
CA LYS A 82 14.65 13.11 3.67
C LYS A 82 13.74 13.51 4.82
N VAL A 83 12.43 13.40 4.62
CA VAL A 83 11.43 13.68 5.64
C VAL A 83 11.54 12.67 6.78
N ASN A 84 11.65 11.38 6.47
CA ASN A 84 11.82 10.31 7.45
C ASN A 84 13.09 10.49 8.29
N ALA A 85 14.22 10.85 7.66
CA ALA A 85 15.48 11.10 8.37
C ALA A 85 15.39 12.26 9.38
N ILE A 86 14.49 13.22 9.17
CA ILE A 86 14.23 14.33 10.10
C ILE A 86 13.19 13.93 11.16
N ALA A 87 12.15 13.20 10.74
CA ALA A 87 11.02 12.82 11.58
C ALA A 87 11.38 11.76 12.62
N SER A 88 12.22 10.78 12.27
CA SER A 88 12.56 9.65 13.16
C SER A 88 13.17 10.10 14.51
N PRO A 89 14.19 10.97 14.55
CA PRO A 89 14.72 11.46 15.84
C PRO A 89 13.71 12.25 16.68
N LEU A 90 12.77 12.95 16.02
CA LEU A 90 11.71 13.67 16.71
C LEU A 90 10.69 12.72 17.32
N HIS A 91 10.37 11.63 16.61
CA HIS A 91 9.49 10.58 17.14
C HIS A 91 10.05 10.00 18.45
N ASP A 92 11.33 9.61 18.45
CA ASP A 92 12.00 9.07 19.63
C ASP A 92 12.03 10.08 20.78
N LYS A 93 12.29 11.35 20.47
CA LYS A 93 12.24 12.44 21.45
C LYS A 93 10.85 12.62 22.05
N TYR A 94 9.79 12.58 21.24
CA TYR A 94 8.42 12.73 21.72
C TYR A 94 7.98 11.55 22.58
N ILE A 95 8.30 10.31 22.17
CA ILE A 95 8.04 9.11 22.98
C ILE A 95 8.76 9.23 24.32
N LYS A 96 10.05 9.56 24.31
CA LYS A 96 10.84 9.72 25.53
C LYS A 96 10.26 10.79 26.45
N ASN A 97 9.91 11.96 25.91
CA ASN A 97 9.30 13.03 26.69
C ASN A 97 7.96 12.62 27.30
N ALA A 98 7.13 11.87 26.57
CA ALA A 98 5.84 11.39 27.07
C ALA A 98 6.04 10.38 28.22
N LEU A 99 6.99 9.46 28.07
CA LEU A 99 7.37 8.52 29.13
C LEU A 99 7.93 9.25 30.36
N ASP A 100 8.81 10.23 30.17
CA ASP A 100 9.37 11.03 31.27
C ASP A 100 8.28 11.80 32.03
N GLN A 101 7.27 12.33 31.33
CA GLN A 101 6.12 12.99 31.96
C GLN A 101 5.29 12.01 32.80
N LEU A 102 5.00 10.82 32.28
CA LEU A 102 4.28 9.78 33.02
C LEU A 102 5.05 9.34 34.27
N ILE A 103 6.37 9.17 34.15
CA ILE A 103 7.25 8.85 35.29
C ILE A 103 7.23 9.96 36.34
N CYS A 104 7.28 11.22 35.93
CA CYS A 104 7.21 12.37 36.85
C CYS A 104 5.85 12.45 37.56
N GLN A 105 4.75 12.20 36.85
CA GLN A 105 3.41 12.15 37.45
C GLN A 105 3.30 11.04 38.50
N ALA A 106 3.78 9.83 38.17
CA ALA A 106 3.81 8.72 39.11
C ALA A 106 4.62 9.02 40.38
N LYS A 107 5.81 9.62 40.23
CA LYS A 107 6.63 10.06 41.37
C LYS A 107 5.90 11.08 42.24
N SER A 108 5.22 12.05 41.63
CA SER A 108 4.45 13.07 42.37
C SER A 108 3.23 12.49 43.09
N ALA A 109 2.68 11.39 42.58
CA ALA A 109 1.58 10.65 43.18
C ALA A 109 2.03 9.59 44.22
N GLY A 110 3.34 9.47 44.49
CA GLY A 110 3.89 8.47 45.39
C GLY A 110 3.82 7.03 44.86
N GLN A 111 3.55 6.85 43.57
CA GLN A 111 3.45 5.54 42.93
C GLN A 111 4.84 4.94 42.71
N SER A 112 4.95 3.63 42.86
CA SER A 112 6.17 2.90 42.50
C SER A 112 6.37 2.89 40.98
N LYS A 113 7.60 2.62 40.52
CA LYS A 113 7.90 2.50 39.09
C LYS A 113 7.10 1.37 38.43
N GLU A 114 6.89 0.26 39.14
CA GLU A 114 6.08 -0.88 38.67
C GLU A 114 4.60 -0.53 38.60
N GLU A 115 4.05 0.19 39.57
CA GLU A 115 2.66 0.65 39.54
C GLU A 115 2.39 1.61 38.37
N CYS A 116 3.32 2.53 38.09
CA CYS A 116 3.26 3.39 36.92
C CYS A 116 3.29 2.59 35.62
N LEU A 117 4.22 1.63 35.52
CA LEU A 117 4.37 0.80 34.32
C LEU A 117 3.12 -0.06 34.09
N ASN A 118 2.57 -0.66 35.16
CA ASN A 118 1.34 -1.44 35.11
C ASN A 118 0.14 -0.57 34.71
N THR A 119 0.04 0.66 35.23
CA THR A 119 -1.01 1.61 34.82
C THR A 119 -0.89 1.97 33.35
N VAL A 120 0.33 2.20 32.84
CA VAL A 120 0.57 2.46 31.41
C VAL A 120 0.23 1.23 30.57
N ILE A 121 0.65 0.04 30.99
CA ILE A 121 0.36 -1.21 30.30
C ILE A 121 -1.14 -1.48 30.28
N GLU A 122 -1.85 -1.35 31.41
CA GLU A 122 -3.31 -1.53 31.51
C GLU A 122 -4.07 -0.50 30.68
N SER A 123 -3.63 0.76 30.74
CA SER A 123 -4.26 1.83 29.98
C SER A 123 -4.02 1.72 28.48
N VAL A 124 -2.95 1.06 28.04
CA VAL A 124 -2.69 0.74 26.64
C VAL A 124 -3.35 -0.59 26.24
N SER A 125 -3.38 -1.59 27.12
CA SER A 125 -3.89 -2.94 26.85
C SER A 125 -5.39 -2.97 26.62
N GLN A 126 -6.15 -2.07 27.27
CA GLN A 126 -7.57 -1.86 26.97
C GLN A 126 -7.85 -1.38 25.53
N TYR A 127 -6.82 -0.85 24.84
CA TYR A 127 -6.91 -0.38 23.46
C TYR A 127 -6.17 -1.28 22.46
N THR A 128 -5.34 -2.22 22.91
CA THR A 128 -4.60 -3.14 22.03
C THR A 128 -5.32 -4.48 21.90
N LYS A 129 -6.05 -4.63 20.80
CA LYS A 129 -6.55 -5.95 20.38
C LYS A 129 -5.38 -6.84 19.91
N PRO A 130 -5.49 -8.18 19.97
CA PRO A 130 -4.53 -9.06 19.32
C PRO A 130 -4.26 -8.62 17.87
N GLY A 131 -2.99 -8.51 17.50
CA GLY A 131 -2.55 -8.01 16.20
C GLY A 131 -2.48 -6.48 16.05
N HIS A 132 -2.81 -5.68 17.08
CA HIS A 132 -2.77 -4.21 16.97
C HIS A 132 -1.36 -3.64 16.72
N SER A 133 -0.32 -4.31 17.23
CA SER A 133 1.08 -3.93 17.01
C SER A 133 1.60 -4.30 15.63
N PHE A 134 0.93 -5.22 14.92
CA PHE A 134 1.34 -5.63 13.59
C PHE A 134 1.09 -4.49 12.59
N ASN A 135 2.14 -4.14 11.86
CA ASN A 135 2.12 -3.18 10.79
C ASN A 135 2.66 -3.80 9.50
N PRO A 136 1.81 -4.14 8.52
CA PRO A 136 2.23 -4.80 7.28
C PRO A 136 3.15 -3.96 6.38
N THR A 137 3.38 -2.69 6.70
CA THR A 137 4.35 -1.84 5.98
C THR A 137 5.77 -1.93 6.53
N ILE A 138 5.94 -2.49 7.73
CA ILE A 138 7.22 -2.60 8.44
C ILE A 138 7.53 -4.06 8.76
N ASP A 139 6.52 -4.79 9.25
CA ASP A 139 6.63 -6.16 9.71
C ASP A 139 6.47 -7.14 8.55
N ASP A 140 7.37 -8.12 8.47
CA ASP A 140 7.23 -9.23 7.54
C ASP A 140 6.31 -10.29 8.14
N ALA A 141 5.07 -10.35 7.63
CA ALA A 141 4.08 -11.34 8.05
C ALA A 141 4.56 -12.78 7.87
N SER A 142 5.30 -13.08 6.80
CA SER A 142 5.84 -14.43 6.55
C SER A 142 6.82 -14.81 7.64
N PHE A 143 7.75 -13.91 7.95
CA PHE A 143 8.74 -14.12 9.01
C PHE A 143 8.08 -14.30 10.39
N LEU A 144 7.06 -13.50 10.73
CA LEU A 144 6.35 -13.63 12.00
C LEU A 144 5.60 -14.97 12.11
N LEU A 145 5.02 -15.46 11.00
CA LEU A 145 4.38 -16.77 10.95
C LEU A 145 5.42 -17.90 11.05
N GLU A 146 6.53 -17.81 10.32
CA GLU A 146 7.65 -18.77 10.42
C GLU A 146 8.20 -18.85 11.85
N HIS A 147 8.37 -17.70 12.52
CA HIS A 147 8.80 -17.65 13.90
C HIS A 147 7.77 -18.27 14.86
N LEU A 148 6.48 -18.02 14.64
CA LEU A 148 5.40 -18.67 15.41
C LEU A 148 5.41 -20.18 15.23
N LEU A 149 5.65 -20.66 14.01
CA LEU A 149 5.74 -22.09 13.69
C LEU A 149 6.95 -22.74 14.36
N SER A 150 8.12 -22.10 14.29
CA SER A 150 9.33 -22.57 14.97
C SER A 150 9.12 -22.72 16.49
N MET A 151 8.50 -21.72 17.13
CA MET A 151 8.15 -21.82 18.55
C MET A 151 7.16 -22.97 18.82
N ALA A 152 6.22 -23.23 17.92
CA ALA A 152 5.28 -24.34 18.07
C ALA A 152 5.94 -25.70 17.85
N GLU A 153 6.94 -25.81 16.96
CA GLU A 153 7.75 -27.01 16.75
C GLU A 153 8.55 -27.36 18.00
N ASP A 154 9.19 -26.38 18.63
CA ASP A 154 9.92 -26.56 19.89
C ASP A 154 8.97 -27.08 21.00
N ILE A 155 7.80 -26.46 21.17
CA ILE A 155 6.80 -26.86 22.17
C ILE A 155 6.22 -28.26 21.89
N ALA A 156 6.01 -28.60 20.62
CA ALA A 156 5.51 -29.92 20.21
C ALA A 156 6.55 -31.02 20.45
N GLY A 157 7.83 -30.74 20.18
CA GLY A 157 8.95 -31.64 20.45
C GLY A 157 9.13 -31.94 21.94
N ASP A 158 8.84 -30.96 22.80
CA ASP A 158 8.87 -31.10 24.26
C ASP A 158 7.63 -31.82 24.85
N GLY A 159 6.65 -32.20 24.02
CA GLY A 159 5.48 -32.97 24.44
C GLY A 159 4.51 -32.21 25.37
N MET A 160 4.70 -30.91 25.58
CA MET A 160 3.98 -30.15 26.59
C MET A 160 2.53 -29.79 26.20
N PHE A 161 2.16 -29.85 24.92
CA PHE A 161 0.79 -29.58 24.46
C PHE A 161 0.45 -30.41 23.22
N GLY A 162 -0.51 -31.35 23.34
CA GLY A 162 -1.04 -32.14 22.21
C GLY A 162 -1.77 -31.34 21.11
N LEU A 163 -1.71 -30.01 21.19
CA LEU A 163 -2.23 -29.05 20.21
C LEU A 163 -1.16 -28.63 19.18
N GLY A 164 0.13 -28.99 19.30
CA GLY A 164 1.16 -28.56 18.33
C GLY A 164 1.18 -29.36 17.02
N ASP A 165 1.34 -30.68 17.12
CA ASP A 165 1.67 -31.57 15.99
C ASP A 165 0.65 -31.54 14.83
N LYS A 166 -0.64 -31.64 15.13
CA LYS A 166 -1.68 -31.64 14.08
C LYS A 166 -1.79 -30.30 13.33
N HIS A 167 -1.52 -29.17 14.01
CA HIS A 167 -1.59 -27.85 13.40
C HIS A 167 -0.35 -27.61 12.52
N LEU A 168 0.83 -28.05 12.98
CA LEU A 168 2.05 -28.07 12.18
C LEU A 168 1.88 -28.94 10.94
N GLY A 169 1.35 -30.17 11.11
CA GLY A 169 1.04 -31.07 10.00
C GLY A 169 0.04 -30.48 9.00
N ALA A 170 -1.00 -29.77 9.47
CA ALA A 170 -1.94 -29.07 8.59
C ALA A 170 -1.27 -27.94 7.79
N MET A 171 -0.39 -27.17 8.44
CA MET A 171 0.37 -26.10 7.79
C MET A 171 1.30 -26.65 6.71
N GLN A 172 2.10 -27.67 7.05
CA GLN A 172 2.99 -28.36 6.12
C GLN A 172 2.21 -29.01 4.96
N TYR A 173 1.00 -29.51 5.20
CA TYR A 173 0.13 -30.01 4.14
C TYR A 173 -0.27 -28.90 3.16
N TYR A 174 -0.63 -27.70 3.64
CA TYR A 174 -0.94 -26.58 2.75
C TYR A 174 0.27 -26.15 1.92
N GLU A 175 1.46 -26.06 2.52
CA GLU A 175 2.66 -25.59 1.81
C GLU A 175 3.23 -26.66 0.87
N ASN A 176 3.41 -27.89 1.35
CA ASN A 176 4.13 -28.94 0.61
C ASN A 176 3.21 -29.82 -0.25
N VAL A 177 1.93 -29.97 0.09
CA VAL A 177 1.00 -30.82 -0.66
C VAL A 177 0.05 -30.00 -1.52
N ILE A 178 -0.61 -28.98 -0.95
CA ILE A 178 -1.49 -28.08 -1.73
C ILE A 178 -0.66 -27.09 -2.57
N GLY A 179 0.53 -26.68 -2.09
CA GLY A 179 1.41 -25.75 -2.78
C GLY A 179 1.11 -24.27 -2.49
N VAL A 180 0.58 -23.95 -1.30
CA VAL A 180 0.30 -22.57 -0.89
C VAL A 180 1.60 -21.87 -0.50
N ASP A 181 2.07 -20.96 -1.34
CA ASP A 181 3.25 -20.12 -1.10
C ASP A 181 2.88 -18.84 -0.33
N LEU A 182 2.83 -18.92 1.01
CA LEU A 182 2.45 -17.78 1.86
C LEU A 182 3.42 -16.61 1.75
N LYS A 183 4.72 -16.90 1.64
CA LYS A 183 5.76 -15.88 1.46
C LYS A 183 5.57 -15.13 0.14
N GLY A 184 5.35 -15.86 -0.95
CA GLY A 184 5.06 -15.27 -2.26
C GLY A 184 3.74 -14.50 -2.28
N ILE A 185 2.70 -15.00 -1.59
CA ILE A 185 1.42 -14.29 -1.40
C ILE A 185 1.66 -12.93 -0.74
N ASN A 186 2.37 -12.89 0.39
CA ASN A 186 2.68 -11.64 1.11
C ASN A 186 3.52 -10.69 0.24
N ASN A 187 4.56 -11.21 -0.42
CA ASN A 187 5.43 -10.43 -1.29
C ASN A 187 4.69 -9.82 -2.49
N ARG A 188 3.82 -10.60 -3.15
CA ARG A 188 3.00 -10.12 -4.27
C ARG A 188 1.96 -9.12 -3.79
N TRP A 189 1.32 -9.36 -2.66
CA TRP A 189 0.39 -8.40 -2.05
C TRP A 189 1.02 -7.03 -1.89
N ASN A 190 2.23 -6.94 -1.32
CA ASN A 190 2.93 -5.68 -1.05
C ASN A 190 3.35 -4.92 -2.31
N LYS A 191 3.46 -5.59 -3.46
CA LYS A 191 3.83 -4.98 -4.74
C LYS A 191 2.63 -4.44 -5.53
N ILE A 192 1.41 -4.83 -5.18
CA ILE A 192 0.22 -4.42 -5.92
C ILE A 192 -0.07 -2.92 -5.66
N PRO A 193 -0.20 -2.11 -6.73
CA PRO A 193 -0.55 -0.71 -6.54
C PRO A 193 -1.96 -0.55 -5.97
N ASN A 194 -2.14 0.50 -5.15
CA ASN A 194 -3.48 0.94 -4.78
C ASN A 194 -4.12 1.72 -5.94
N LEU A 195 -5.36 1.38 -6.27
CA LEU A 195 -6.17 2.12 -7.22
C LEU A 195 -6.75 3.36 -6.54
N TYR A 196 -6.27 4.54 -6.93
CA TYR A 196 -6.75 5.81 -6.38
C TYR A 196 -7.88 6.39 -7.23
N ILE A 197 -9.11 6.35 -6.70
CA ILE A 197 -10.29 6.90 -7.36
C ILE A 197 -10.47 8.35 -6.92
N SER A 198 -10.34 9.30 -7.84
CA SER A 198 -10.61 10.70 -7.50
C SER A 198 -12.08 10.90 -7.17
N ASP A 199 -12.33 11.65 -6.10
CA ASP A 199 -13.62 12.24 -5.72
C ASP A 199 -14.36 12.98 -6.86
N ARG A 200 -13.66 13.41 -7.91
CA ARG A 200 -14.23 14.09 -9.09
C ARG A 200 -14.83 13.14 -10.13
N ILE A 201 -14.65 11.83 -10.00
CA ILE A 201 -15.21 10.87 -10.96
C ILE A 201 -16.69 10.68 -10.63
N ASN A 202 -17.57 11.30 -11.42
CA ASN A 202 -19.02 11.30 -11.20
C ASN A 202 -19.73 9.99 -11.66
N LYS A 203 -18.99 8.96 -12.07
CA LYS A 203 -19.54 7.67 -12.49
C LYS A 203 -19.43 6.65 -11.35
N LYS A 204 -20.33 5.66 -11.34
CA LYS A 204 -20.21 4.51 -10.43
C LYS A 204 -18.91 3.76 -10.71
N THR A 205 -18.09 3.57 -9.67
CA THR A 205 -16.77 2.95 -9.75
C THR A 205 -16.69 1.56 -9.14
N ASP A 206 -17.78 1.06 -8.54
CA ASP A 206 -17.82 -0.24 -7.84
C ASP A 206 -17.33 -1.39 -8.72
N LYS A 207 -17.82 -1.46 -9.97
CA LYS A 207 -17.42 -2.53 -10.91
C LYS A 207 -15.96 -2.41 -11.37
N LEU A 208 -15.45 -1.18 -11.50
CA LEU A 208 -14.04 -0.93 -11.81
C LEU A 208 -13.15 -1.42 -10.66
N ILE A 209 -13.54 -1.11 -9.42
CA ILE A 209 -12.83 -1.54 -8.20
C ILE A 209 -12.87 -3.07 -8.07
N GLU A 210 -14.03 -3.68 -8.30
CA GLU A 210 -14.22 -5.14 -8.25
C GLU A 210 -13.29 -5.85 -9.23
N LEU A 211 -13.35 -5.49 -10.53
CA LEU A 211 -12.53 -6.10 -11.58
C LEU A 211 -11.03 -5.91 -11.33
N TYR A 212 -10.62 -4.74 -10.81
CA TYR A 212 -9.23 -4.49 -10.44
C TYR A 212 -8.77 -5.42 -9.31
N ASN A 213 -9.60 -5.59 -8.28
CA ASN A 213 -9.28 -6.45 -7.16
C ASN A 213 -9.31 -7.94 -7.52
N GLU A 214 -10.14 -8.36 -8.47
CA GLU A 214 -10.11 -9.73 -9.01
C GLU A 214 -8.78 -10.00 -9.73
N ALA A 215 -8.32 -9.09 -10.59
CA ALA A 215 -7.02 -9.20 -11.25
C ALA A 215 -5.87 -9.23 -10.23
N ALA A 216 -5.92 -8.35 -9.23
CA ALA A 216 -4.96 -8.30 -8.13
C ALA A 216 -4.94 -9.63 -7.35
N ARG A 217 -6.09 -10.20 -7.00
CA ARG A 217 -6.18 -11.49 -6.28
C ARG A 217 -5.62 -12.64 -7.10
N CYS A 218 -5.91 -12.71 -8.40
CA CYS A 218 -5.30 -13.70 -9.28
C CYS A 218 -3.77 -13.62 -9.22
N HIS A 219 -3.21 -12.41 -9.27
CA HIS A 219 -1.78 -12.21 -9.14
C HIS A 219 -1.23 -12.68 -7.79
N ILE A 220 -1.86 -12.32 -6.67
CA ILE A 220 -1.41 -12.72 -5.31
C ILE A 220 -1.23 -14.24 -5.20
N PHE A 221 -2.15 -15.01 -5.79
CA PHE A 221 -2.12 -16.47 -5.79
C PHE A 221 -1.26 -17.08 -6.92
N GLY A 222 -0.45 -16.27 -7.62
CA GLY A 222 0.45 -16.74 -8.68
C GLY A 222 -0.23 -17.04 -10.02
N LEU A 223 -1.51 -16.70 -10.18
CA LEU A 223 -2.28 -16.89 -11.42
C LEU A 223 -2.02 -15.74 -12.41
N ASN A 224 -0.76 -15.53 -12.76
CA ASN A 224 -0.31 -14.35 -13.52
C ASN A 224 -0.90 -14.26 -14.94
N VAL A 225 -1.15 -15.40 -15.58
CA VAL A 225 -1.85 -15.48 -16.86
C VAL A 225 -3.27 -14.93 -16.72
N ALA A 226 -4.03 -15.41 -15.74
CA ALA A 226 -5.39 -14.95 -15.50
C ALA A 226 -5.41 -13.45 -15.14
N ALA A 227 -4.50 -13.02 -14.27
CA ALA A 227 -4.35 -11.62 -13.90
C ALA A 227 -4.07 -10.73 -15.13
N THR A 228 -3.23 -11.18 -16.06
CA THR A 228 -2.90 -10.45 -17.29
C THR A 228 -4.10 -10.36 -18.23
N ALA A 229 -4.83 -11.46 -18.43
CA ALA A 229 -6.06 -11.45 -19.22
C ALA A 229 -7.13 -10.51 -18.61
N MET A 230 -7.30 -10.55 -17.29
CA MET A 230 -8.20 -9.64 -16.57
C MET A 230 -7.76 -8.18 -16.70
N CYS A 231 -6.46 -7.86 -16.60
CA CYS A 231 -5.95 -6.50 -16.80
C CYS A 231 -6.25 -5.99 -18.21
N ARG A 232 -6.15 -6.85 -19.23
CA ARG A 232 -6.50 -6.50 -20.62
C ARG A 232 -7.99 -6.24 -20.79
N SER A 233 -8.86 -7.07 -20.21
CA SER A 233 -10.31 -6.83 -20.22
C SER A 233 -10.68 -5.56 -19.45
N LEU A 234 -10.00 -5.29 -18.32
CA LEU A 234 -10.19 -4.09 -17.53
C LEU A 234 -9.75 -2.83 -18.26
N LEU A 235 -8.64 -2.89 -19.01
CA LEU A 235 -8.21 -1.81 -19.90
C LEU A 235 -9.31 -1.43 -20.88
N GLU A 236 -9.86 -2.43 -21.58
CA GLU A 236 -10.95 -2.24 -22.54
C GLU A 236 -12.18 -1.63 -21.87
N TYR A 237 -12.59 -2.18 -20.74
CA TYR A 237 -13.71 -1.67 -19.93
C TYR A 237 -13.52 -0.19 -19.55
N ILE A 238 -12.33 0.21 -19.10
CA ILE A 238 -12.04 1.60 -18.73
C ILE A 238 -12.16 2.53 -19.95
N LEU A 239 -11.56 2.15 -21.09
CA LEU A 239 -11.57 2.98 -22.30
C LEU A 239 -12.98 3.12 -22.89
N VAL A 240 -13.76 2.04 -22.90
CA VAL A 240 -15.13 2.05 -23.43
C VAL A 240 -16.07 2.76 -22.46
N GLU A 241 -16.07 2.42 -21.18
CA GLU A 241 -17.08 2.93 -20.24
C GLU A 241 -16.76 4.29 -19.66
N TYR A 242 -15.49 4.57 -19.38
CA TYR A 242 -15.12 5.80 -18.71
C TYR A 242 -14.69 6.88 -19.70
N TYR A 243 -13.88 6.52 -20.71
CA TYR A 243 -13.45 7.42 -21.78
C TYR A 243 -14.44 7.53 -22.95
N LYS A 244 -15.47 6.67 -23.00
CA LYS A 244 -16.54 6.68 -24.01
C LYS A 244 -16.02 6.55 -25.45
N ILE A 245 -15.06 5.67 -25.65
CA ILE A 245 -14.50 5.34 -26.96
C ILE A 245 -15.14 4.04 -27.44
N LYS A 246 -15.98 4.13 -28.47
CA LYS A 246 -16.67 2.98 -29.05
C LYS A 246 -16.09 2.71 -30.43
N GLU A 247 -15.31 1.64 -30.53
CA GLU A 247 -14.69 1.18 -31.76
C GLU A 247 -14.83 -0.34 -31.87
N GLU A 248 -14.67 -0.87 -33.08
CA GLU A 248 -14.91 -2.30 -33.36
C GLU A 248 -13.97 -3.26 -32.61
N ASN A 249 -12.78 -2.81 -32.23
CA ASN A 249 -11.81 -3.64 -31.51
C ASN A 249 -10.88 -2.80 -30.62
N LEU A 250 -10.30 -3.46 -29.61
CA LEU A 250 -9.44 -2.82 -28.62
C LEU A 250 -8.24 -2.08 -29.24
N LYS A 251 -7.67 -2.57 -30.35
CA LYS A 251 -6.57 -1.86 -31.03
C LYS A 251 -7.02 -0.50 -31.56
N LYS A 252 -8.19 -0.44 -32.21
CA LYS A 252 -8.80 0.84 -32.64
C LYS A 252 -9.14 1.71 -31.42
N VAL A 253 -9.75 1.14 -30.37
CA VAL A 253 -10.06 1.87 -29.13
C VAL A 253 -8.81 2.58 -28.57
N ILE A 254 -7.68 1.88 -28.48
CA ILE A 254 -6.40 2.44 -28.01
C ILE A 254 -5.90 3.56 -28.92
N ILE A 255 -5.86 3.35 -30.24
CA ILE A 255 -5.41 4.37 -31.21
C ILE A 255 -6.23 5.66 -31.07
N PHE A 256 -7.56 5.54 -30.93
CA PHE A 256 -8.42 6.69 -30.70
C PHE A 256 -8.18 7.35 -29.34
N ALA A 257 -7.97 6.56 -28.29
CA ALA A 257 -7.66 7.06 -26.95
C ALA A 257 -6.36 7.90 -26.94
N GLU A 258 -5.30 7.39 -27.58
CA GLU A 258 -4.00 8.06 -27.65
C GLU A 258 -4.03 9.34 -28.50
N LYS A 259 -4.84 9.36 -29.57
CA LYS A 259 -5.08 10.56 -30.38
C LYS A 259 -5.83 11.63 -29.59
N LYS A 260 -6.86 11.23 -28.84
CA LYS A 260 -7.73 12.16 -28.10
C LYS A 260 -7.11 12.66 -26.80
N PHE A 261 -6.34 11.81 -26.10
CA PHE A 261 -5.81 12.11 -24.77
C PHE A 261 -4.29 11.95 -24.74
N LYS A 262 -3.57 13.07 -24.84
CA LYS A 262 -2.09 13.10 -24.86
C LYS A 262 -1.42 12.34 -23.71
N LYS A 263 -2.03 12.34 -22.51
CA LYS A 263 -1.52 11.62 -21.33
C LYS A 263 -1.62 10.10 -21.46
N ILE A 264 -2.54 9.57 -22.28
CA ILE A 264 -2.69 8.13 -22.50
C ILE A 264 -1.56 7.59 -23.39
N ARG A 265 -1.06 8.41 -24.34
CA ARG A 265 0.02 8.03 -25.26
C ARG A 265 1.31 7.58 -24.54
N THR A 266 1.54 8.05 -23.32
CA THR A 266 2.73 7.65 -22.54
C THR A 266 2.58 6.31 -21.82
N LEU A 267 1.41 5.68 -21.88
CA LEU A 267 1.10 4.45 -21.15
C LEU A 267 1.35 3.17 -21.97
N ASN A 268 1.73 3.27 -23.25
CA ASN A 268 2.02 2.15 -24.14
C ASN A 268 0.95 1.04 -24.10
N LEU A 269 -0.32 1.43 -24.22
CA LEU A 269 -1.45 0.52 -24.00
C LEU A 269 -1.49 -0.64 -25.01
N ASP A 270 -0.95 -0.44 -26.21
CA ASP A 270 -0.89 -1.48 -27.24
C ASP A 270 -0.01 -2.66 -26.80
N THR A 271 1.09 -2.40 -26.09
CA THR A 271 1.95 -3.46 -25.53
C THR A 271 1.18 -4.32 -24.51
N LEU A 272 0.34 -3.71 -23.67
CA LEU A 272 -0.52 -4.42 -22.72
C LEU A 272 -1.55 -5.28 -23.46
N ARG A 273 -2.19 -4.72 -24.48
CA ARG A 273 -3.14 -5.45 -25.35
C ARG A 273 -2.48 -6.68 -25.97
N GLU A 274 -1.31 -6.53 -26.57
CA GLU A 274 -0.61 -7.61 -27.27
C GLU A 274 -0.22 -8.74 -26.33
N ALA A 275 0.34 -8.41 -25.17
CA ALA A 275 0.67 -9.41 -24.17
C ALA A 275 -0.58 -10.15 -23.66
N GLY A 276 -1.66 -9.42 -23.35
CA GLY A 276 -2.93 -10.04 -22.96
C GLY A 276 -3.51 -10.94 -24.03
N ASN A 277 -3.49 -10.53 -25.30
CA ASN A 277 -3.89 -11.38 -26.43
C ASN A 277 -3.02 -12.63 -26.54
N SER A 278 -1.71 -12.47 -26.48
CA SER A 278 -0.75 -13.57 -26.65
C SER A 278 -0.99 -14.65 -25.60
N VAL A 279 -1.24 -14.26 -24.36
CA VAL A 279 -1.47 -15.19 -23.25
C VAL A 279 -2.80 -15.96 -23.40
N MET A 280 -3.82 -15.33 -23.98
CA MET A 280 -5.11 -15.99 -24.25
C MET A 280 -5.06 -16.94 -25.45
N HIS A 281 -4.22 -16.65 -26.46
CA HIS A 281 -4.15 -17.42 -27.70
C HIS A 281 -3.01 -18.45 -27.74
N ASP A 282 -1.97 -18.26 -26.93
CA ASP A 282 -0.76 -19.09 -26.92
C ASP A 282 -0.39 -19.46 -25.47
N TYR A 283 -1.38 -19.90 -24.72
CA TYR A 283 -1.26 -20.21 -23.29
C TYR A 283 -0.13 -21.21 -23.00
N GLU A 284 0.00 -22.25 -23.83
CA GLU A 284 0.98 -23.32 -23.64
C GLU A 284 2.42 -22.80 -23.68
N ASN A 285 2.72 -21.88 -24.61
CA ASN A 285 4.07 -21.30 -24.75
C ASN A 285 4.29 -20.05 -23.88
N LYS A 286 3.22 -19.45 -23.34
CA LYS A 286 3.24 -18.23 -22.50
C LYS A 286 2.81 -18.47 -21.05
N SER A 287 2.84 -19.71 -20.59
CA SER A 287 2.38 -20.10 -19.25
C SER A 287 3.18 -19.47 -18.11
N LYS A 288 4.37 -18.93 -18.39
CA LYS A 288 5.22 -18.20 -17.44
C LYS A 288 5.22 -16.70 -17.73
N ILE A 289 4.37 -15.98 -16.99
CA ILE A 289 4.44 -14.52 -16.89
C ILE A 289 5.09 -14.17 -15.55
N GLU A 290 6.12 -13.33 -15.58
CA GLU A 290 6.78 -12.84 -14.38
C GLU A 290 5.87 -11.91 -13.57
N ASP A 291 6.00 -11.96 -12.25
CA ASP A 291 5.25 -11.10 -11.33
C ASP A 291 5.40 -9.60 -11.68
N GLN A 292 6.60 -9.20 -12.07
CA GLN A 292 6.91 -7.81 -12.41
C GLN A 292 6.11 -7.31 -13.62
N ALA A 293 5.83 -8.19 -14.59
CA ALA A 293 5.02 -7.83 -15.75
C ALA A 293 3.55 -7.55 -15.34
N VAL A 294 2.98 -8.39 -14.47
CA VAL A 294 1.61 -8.20 -13.96
C VAL A 294 1.50 -6.93 -13.12
N VAL A 295 2.47 -6.68 -12.24
CA VAL A 295 2.56 -5.42 -11.47
C VAL A 295 2.63 -4.22 -12.42
N GLY A 296 3.40 -4.33 -13.52
CA GLY A 296 3.45 -3.33 -14.58
C GLY A 296 2.07 -3.04 -15.18
N TYR A 297 1.28 -4.07 -15.48
CA TYR A 297 -0.09 -3.89 -15.99
C TYR A 297 -1.02 -3.23 -14.98
N LEU A 298 -0.97 -3.65 -13.71
CA LEU A 298 -1.77 -3.03 -12.65
C LEU A 298 -1.38 -1.54 -12.45
N MET A 299 -0.10 -1.20 -12.56
CA MET A 299 0.38 0.19 -12.58
C MET A 299 -0.14 0.98 -13.78
N THR A 300 -0.17 0.39 -14.97
CA THR A 300 -0.76 1.01 -16.17
C THR A 300 -2.25 1.28 -15.98
N ILE A 301 -3.00 0.32 -15.44
CA ILE A 301 -4.43 0.49 -15.13
C ILE A 301 -4.64 1.60 -14.11
N ARG A 302 -3.86 1.62 -13.02
CA ARG A 302 -3.89 2.71 -12.04
C ARG A 302 -3.66 4.07 -12.70
N SER A 303 -2.63 4.17 -13.55
CA SER A 303 -2.28 5.42 -14.24
C SER A 303 -3.39 5.88 -15.19
N LEU A 304 -4.03 4.93 -15.87
CA LEU A 304 -5.19 5.20 -16.73
C LEU A 304 -6.36 5.76 -15.93
N VAL A 305 -6.67 5.18 -14.77
CA VAL A 305 -7.74 5.66 -13.88
C VAL A 305 -7.40 7.02 -13.28
N ASP A 306 -6.15 7.27 -12.87
CA ASP A 306 -5.71 8.58 -12.38
C ASP A 306 -5.95 9.70 -13.42
N HIS A 307 -5.83 9.38 -14.71
CA HIS A 307 -6.07 10.32 -15.81
C HIS A 307 -7.56 10.59 -16.11
N LEU A 308 -8.50 9.78 -15.59
CA LEU A 308 -9.95 10.00 -15.79
C LEU A 308 -10.41 11.35 -15.23
N SER A 309 -9.90 11.71 -14.05
CA SER A 309 -10.19 12.97 -13.36
C SER A 309 -9.79 14.21 -14.17
N SER A 310 -8.83 14.07 -15.09
CA SER A 310 -8.33 15.15 -15.94
C SER A 310 -9.08 15.27 -17.28
N SER A 311 -9.76 14.20 -17.72
CA SER A 311 -10.40 14.11 -19.04
C SER A 311 -11.89 14.48 -19.07
N GLN A 312 -12.50 14.69 -17.90
CA GLN A 312 -13.92 15.09 -17.76
C GLN A 312 -14.10 16.60 -17.52
N LYS A 313 -13.06 17.40 -17.83
CA LYS A 313 -13.13 18.85 -17.95
C LYS A 313 -13.20 19.24 -19.41
#